data_AF-A0A7S1N269-F1
#
_entry.id   AF-A0A7S1N269-F1
#
_cell.length_a   1.000
_cell.length_b   1.000
_cell.length_c   1.000
_cell.angle_alpha   90.00
_cell.angle_beta   90.00
_cell.angle_gamma   90.00
#
_symmetry.space_group_name_H-M   'P 1'
#
loop_
_entity.id
_entity.type
_entity.pdbx_description
1 polymer ?
#
loop_
_entity_poly.entity_id
_entity_poly.type
_entity_poly.pdbx_seq_one_letter_code
_entity_poly.pdbx_strand_id
1 'polypeptide(L)'
;MAGWNVDVRLFAFMMFFLYVFVGFDRLADAQTTARNGIIQLVKRDSQDGQTKGLSSLPKEDTQSGGSPDEDRPLPDMGKVKANYVYLFAVPDYQQACGVCIVSHYLCHRVNTLTNAKAKLISQAPEAPSPPKSSRSFNTPSLPNSLVGPELGNAVVVYVQSKYGYNPWNASRFVHWALYWPDRTGLLPSSYPVEGATMCYFGAYCDSVSTEHPIMRHWEPLVNPPVLTTVHVPKEMKDVKNGNRNGSIYYFNSRHRYHSKSLRIGPQYGSRLEDGLNPYFLAQTFNRIKTFYSFDPLSLYNVFAALCGANVIVVPVTGLNVDSFRSLSPYYKYGIAYGSEPAEVQQMQKTLALVPQLIDQQRKIQEVQVMRFVAATQEWDRVVKQDLEAQVQEQVQVGVQEQVQAEVPEETNKANEHVVVQHNTPPSQTVVSTDDSPSRNLAPSSDDSSTVAEEPHK
;
A
#
# COMPACT_ATOMS: atom_id res chain seq x y z
N MET A 1 23.75 -36.01 38.31
CA MET A 1 23.89 -35.25 37.05
C MET A 1 23.14 -36.00 35.96
N ALA A 2 21.86 -35.69 35.75
CA ALA A 2 21.05 -36.24 34.66
C ALA A 2 20.53 -35.04 33.85
N GLY A 3 20.96 -34.96 32.60
CA GLY A 3 20.85 -33.78 31.74
C GLY A 3 19.44 -33.56 31.20
N TRP A 4 18.99 -32.31 31.29
CA TRP A 4 17.84 -31.80 30.56
C TRP A 4 18.27 -31.47 29.13
N ASN A 5 18.02 -32.39 28.19
CA ASN A 5 17.98 -32.06 26.77
C ASN A 5 16.58 -31.53 26.45
N VAL A 6 16.38 -30.22 26.65
CA VAL A 6 15.18 -29.56 26.12
C VAL A 6 15.37 -29.43 24.62
N ASP A 7 14.45 -30.04 23.86
CA ASP A 7 14.44 -30.02 22.41
C ASP A 7 14.41 -28.57 21.90
N VAL A 8 15.51 -28.12 21.31
CA VAL A 8 15.71 -26.78 20.74
C VAL A 8 14.60 -26.45 19.73
N ARG A 9 13.97 -27.45 19.10
CA ARG A 9 12.85 -27.27 18.18
C ARG A 9 11.57 -26.86 18.91
N LEU A 10 11.33 -27.38 20.11
CA LEU A 10 10.17 -27.03 20.93
C LEU A 10 10.29 -25.61 21.48
N PHE A 11 11.51 -25.20 21.87
CA PHE A 11 11.78 -23.82 22.30
C PHE A 11 11.65 -22.81 21.16
N ALA A 12 12.17 -23.13 19.97
CA ALA A 12 11.98 -22.29 18.78
C ALA A 12 10.50 -22.18 18.36
N PHE A 13 9.73 -23.26 18.50
CA PHE A 13 8.30 -23.27 18.21
C PHE A 13 7.50 -22.44 19.21
N MET A 14 7.82 -22.51 20.51
CA MET A 14 7.20 -21.66 21.53
C MET A 14 7.55 -20.18 21.37
N MET A 15 8.81 -19.86 21.02
CA MET A 15 9.21 -18.47 20.75
C MET A 15 8.52 -17.91 19.50
N PHE A 16 8.32 -18.72 18.46
CA PHE A 16 7.54 -18.32 17.28
C PHE A 16 6.07 -18.02 17.65
N PHE A 17 5.44 -18.85 18.47
CA PHE A 17 4.07 -18.61 18.94
C PHE A 17 3.94 -17.38 19.84
N LEU A 18 4.88 -17.14 20.75
CA LEU A 18 4.90 -15.92 21.57
C LEU A 18 5.09 -14.67 20.70
N TYR A 19 5.95 -14.73 19.68
CA TYR A 19 6.20 -13.61 18.76
C TYR A 19 4.97 -13.30 17.88
N VAL A 20 4.27 -14.34 17.42
CA VAL A 20 3.01 -14.20 16.67
C VAL A 20 1.91 -13.61 17.56
N PHE A 21 1.78 -14.04 18.81
CA PHE A 21 0.77 -13.51 19.74
C PHE A 21 1.03 -12.05 20.16
N VAL A 22 2.28 -11.70 20.48
CA VAL A 22 2.65 -10.29 20.80
C VAL A 22 2.50 -9.37 19.58
N GLY A 23 2.67 -9.92 18.36
CA GLY A 23 2.38 -9.20 17.12
C GLY A 23 0.88 -8.89 16.92
N PHE A 24 -0.03 -9.73 17.42
CA PHE A 24 -1.48 -9.51 17.31
C PHE A 24 -2.00 -8.40 18.24
N ASP A 25 -1.43 -8.25 19.44
CA ASP A 25 -1.82 -7.14 20.34
C ASP A 25 -1.36 -5.78 19.78
N ARG A 26 -0.16 -5.71 19.20
CA ARG A 26 0.31 -4.48 18.51
C ARG A 26 -0.52 -4.14 17.26
N LEU A 27 -1.10 -5.15 16.60
CA LEU A 27 -2.00 -4.94 15.47
C LEU A 27 -3.36 -4.36 15.92
N ALA A 28 -3.85 -4.72 17.11
CA ALA A 28 -5.07 -4.14 17.68
C ALA A 28 -4.90 -2.66 18.07
N ASP A 29 -3.72 -2.27 18.55
CA ASP A 29 -3.38 -0.88 18.87
C ASP A 29 -3.21 -0.01 17.62
N ALA A 30 -2.58 -0.55 16.57
CA ALA A 30 -2.50 0.09 15.26
C ALA A 30 -3.89 0.32 14.63
N GLN A 31 -4.83 -0.61 14.84
CA GLN A 31 -6.22 -0.49 14.37
C GLN A 31 -7.02 0.58 15.11
N THR A 32 -6.80 0.73 16.42
CA THR A 32 -7.40 1.82 17.22
C THR A 32 -6.85 3.18 16.78
N THR A 33 -5.55 3.24 16.46
CA THR A 33 -4.89 4.43 15.92
C THR A 33 -5.41 4.81 14.52
N ALA A 34 -5.63 3.82 13.64
CA ALA A 34 -6.22 4.05 12.31
C ALA A 34 -7.68 4.53 12.38
N ARG A 35 -8.48 4.00 13.31
CA ARG A 35 -9.84 4.51 13.60
C ARG A 35 -9.80 5.97 14.04
N ASN A 36 -8.85 6.32 14.91
CA ASN A 36 -8.66 7.70 15.34
C ASN A 36 -8.13 8.60 14.22
N GLY A 37 -7.28 8.09 13.32
CA GLY A 37 -6.80 8.82 12.14
C GLY A 37 -7.91 9.21 11.17
N ILE A 38 -8.84 8.28 10.86
CA ILE A 38 -10.03 8.57 10.03
C ILE A 38 -10.93 9.59 10.73
N ILE A 39 -11.17 9.45 12.04
CA ILE A 39 -11.98 10.40 12.82
C ILE A 39 -11.33 11.81 12.85
N GLN A 40 -9.99 11.89 12.93
CA GLN A 40 -9.28 13.17 12.94
C GLN A 40 -9.27 13.87 11.58
N LEU A 41 -9.12 13.11 10.48
CA LEU A 41 -9.27 13.63 9.11
C LEU A 41 -10.67 14.23 8.89
N VAL A 42 -11.72 13.50 9.29
CA VAL A 42 -13.12 13.96 9.16
C VAL A 42 -13.42 15.17 10.06
N LYS A 43 -12.82 15.26 11.25
CA LYS A 43 -12.97 16.42 12.14
C LYS A 43 -12.27 17.67 11.59
N ARG A 44 -11.12 17.52 10.92
CA ARG A 44 -10.38 18.62 10.32
C ARG A 44 -11.17 19.26 9.17
N ASP A 45 -11.71 18.44 8.27
CA ASP A 45 -12.55 18.92 7.16
C ASP A 45 -13.87 19.55 7.63
N SER A 46 -14.41 19.11 8.78
CA SER A 46 -15.63 19.69 9.36
C SER A 46 -15.39 21.01 10.13
N GLN A 47 -14.18 21.27 10.62
CA GLN A 47 -13.86 22.51 11.35
C GLN A 47 -13.52 23.66 10.41
N ASP A 48 -13.05 23.37 9.20
CA ASP A 48 -12.80 24.39 8.17
C ASP A 48 -14.09 24.84 7.44
N GLY A 49 -15.26 24.32 7.85
CA GLY A 49 -16.56 24.52 7.21
C GLY A 49 -17.64 25.21 8.05
N GLN A 50 -17.38 26.37 8.67
CA GLN A 50 -18.42 27.31 9.16
C GLN A 50 -17.82 28.74 9.17
N THR A 51 -18.38 29.83 8.63
CA THR A 51 -19.73 30.22 8.19
C THR A 51 -19.63 31.45 7.27
N LYS A 52 -20.36 31.46 6.14
CA LYS A 52 -21.00 32.67 5.61
C LYS A 52 -22.38 32.27 5.09
N GLY A 53 -23.41 32.85 5.71
CA GLY A 53 -24.81 32.52 5.43
C GLY A 53 -25.23 32.93 4.02
N LEU A 54 -26.03 32.08 3.40
CA LEU A 54 -26.77 32.40 2.17
C LEU A 54 -28.28 32.24 2.47
N SER A 55 -28.95 33.37 2.64
CA SER A 55 -30.34 33.54 2.25
C SER A 55 -30.36 34.09 0.83
N SER A 56 -31.34 33.64 0.03
CA SER A 56 -31.60 33.94 -1.38
C SER A 56 -30.71 33.21 -2.41
N LEU A 57 -31.31 32.20 -3.05
CA LEU A 57 -30.83 31.53 -4.25
C LEU A 57 -31.19 32.37 -5.49
N PRO A 58 -30.24 32.81 -6.32
CA PRO A 58 -30.47 33.02 -7.74
C PRO A 58 -30.30 31.69 -8.49
N LYS A 59 -31.06 31.53 -9.57
CA LYS A 59 -30.88 30.43 -10.52
C LYS A 59 -29.50 30.59 -11.19
N GLU A 60 -28.60 29.65 -10.97
CA GLU A 60 -27.36 29.53 -11.75
C GLU A 60 -27.43 28.38 -12.74
N ASP A 61 -27.14 28.73 -13.99
CA ASP A 61 -26.87 27.84 -15.09
C ASP A 61 -25.64 26.97 -14.78
N THR A 62 -25.81 25.66 -14.93
CA THR A 62 -24.79 24.67 -14.61
C THR A 62 -23.75 24.61 -15.74
N GLN A 63 -22.67 25.38 -15.61
CA GLN A 63 -21.40 25.06 -16.27
C GLN A 63 -20.61 24.13 -15.35
N SER A 64 -20.57 22.85 -15.70
CA SER A 64 -19.73 21.84 -15.06
C SER A 64 -18.25 22.16 -15.30
N GLY A 65 -17.51 22.53 -14.24
CA GLY A 65 -16.06 22.59 -14.27
C GLY A 65 -15.48 21.19 -14.49
N GLY A 66 -14.97 20.94 -15.70
CA GLY A 66 -14.27 19.71 -16.05
C GLY A 66 -12.90 19.67 -15.36
N SER A 67 -12.56 18.50 -14.80
CA SER A 67 -11.19 18.15 -14.41
C SER A 67 -10.26 18.33 -15.63
N PRO A 68 -9.13 19.07 -15.55
CA PRO A 68 -8.38 19.50 -16.74
C PRO A 68 -7.66 18.40 -17.55
N ASP A 69 -7.71 17.13 -17.15
CA ASP A 69 -6.85 16.08 -17.76
C ASP A 69 -7.54 14.74 -18.08
N GLU A 70 -8.85 14.58 -17.85
CA GLU A 70 -9.51 13.29 -18.13
C GLU A 70 -9.93 13.09 -19.60
N ASP A 71 -10.12 14.17 -20.36
CA ASP A 71 -10.63 14.11 -21.75
C ASP A 71 -9.55 14.24 -22.85
N ARG A 72 -8.26 14.35 -22.49
CA ARG A 72 -7.23 14.26 -23.54
C ARG A 72 -7.24 12.84 -24.11
N PRO A 73 -7.41 12.67 -25.45
CA PRO A 73 -7.28 11.36 -26.06
C PRO A 73 -5.92 10.80 -25.65
N LEU A 74 -5.95 9.62 -25.03
CA LEU A 74 -4.73 8.93 -24.64
C LEU A 74 -3.83 8.88 -25.88
N PRO A 75 -2.57 9.32 -25.80
CA PRO A 75 -1.66 9.12 -26.92
C PRO A 75 -1.73 7.64 -27.32
N ASP A 76 -1.74 7.36 -28.63
CA ASP A 76 -1.53 5.99 -29.10
C ASP A 76 -0.14 5.58 -28.62
N MET A 77 -0.09 4.96 -27.45
CA MET A 77 1.16 4.61 -26.77
C MET A 77 1.90 3.49 -27.51
N GLY A 78 1.33 2.97 -28.61
CA GLY A 78 1.75 1.73 -29.22
C GLY A 78 1.88 0.63 -28.16
N LYS A 79 2.51 -0.48 -28.51
CA LYS A 79 3.03 -1.37 -27.46
C LYS A 79 4.42 -0.89 -27.09
N VAL A 80 4.57 -0.25 -25.92
CA VAL A 80 5.88 0.19 -25.37
C VAL A 80 6.88 -0.97 -25.46
N LYS A 81 8.01 -0.77 -26.15
CA LYS A 81 9.06 -1.79 -26.29
C LYS A 81 9.78 -1.94 -24.96
N ALA A 82 9.53 -3.05 -24.29
CA ALA A 82 10.11 -3.30 -22.99
C ALA A 82 11.52 -3.89 -23.07
N ASN A 83 12.46 -3.21 -22.43
CA ASN A 83 13.84 -3.68 -22.32
C ASN A 83 14.05 -4.60 -21.10
N TYR A 84 13.15 -4.55 -20.11
CA TYR A 84 13.26 -5.33 -18.86
C TYR A 84 12.28 -6.50 -18.81
N VAL A 85 12.68 -7.52 -18.05
CA VAL A 85 11.79 -8.55 -17.54
C VAL A 85 11.25 -8.10 -16.17
N TYR A 86 9.98 -8.32 -15.89
CA TYR A 86 9.39 -8.03 -14.58
C TYR A 86 9.26 -9.32 -13.79
N LEU A 87 9.81 -9.33 -12.58
CA LEU A 87 9.73 -10.49 -11.68
C LEU A 87 8.90 -10.11 -10.45
N PHE A 88 7.69 -10.65 -10.36
CA PHE A 88 6.78 -10.38 -9.25
C PHE A 88 7.04 -11.35 -8.11
N ALA A 89 7.61 -10.86 -7.02
CA ALA A 89 7.86 -11.61 -5.80
C ALA A 89 6.57 -11.75 -4.99
N VAL A 90 5.91 -12.90 -5.13
CA VAL A 90 4.55 -13.14 -4.62
C VAL A 90 4.43 -14.44 -3.84
N PRO A 91 3.47 -14.54 -2.91
CA PRO A 91 3.07 -15.83 -2.35
C PRO A 91 2.34 -16.69 -3.40
N ASP A 92 2.12 -17.96 -3.05
CA ASP A 92 1.21 -18.85 -3.79
C ASP A 92 -0.16 -18.19 -4.00
N TYR A 93 -0.73 -18.40 -5.19
CA TYR A 93 -2.06 -17.93 -5.51
C TYR A 93 -3.10 -18.55 -4.57
N GLN A 94 -3.85 -17.69 -3.89
CA GLN A 94 -4.96 -18.08 -3.04
C GLN A 94 -6.18 -17.25 -3.40
N GLN A 95 -7.25 -17.93 -3.80
CA GLN A 95 -8.49 -17.29 -4.24
C GLN A 95 -9.22 -16.53 -3.13
N ALA A 96 -8.92 -16.84 -1.87
CA ALA A 96 -9.46 -16.14 -0.70
C ALA A 96 -8.59 -14.95 -0.24
N CYS A 97 -7.44 -14.70 -0.88
CA CYS A 97 -6.50 -13.66 -0.47
C CYS A 97 -6.43 -12.54 -1.51
N GLY A 98 -6.99 -11.37 -1.15
CA GLY A 98 -7.00 -10.20 -2.04
C GLY A 98 -5.60 -9.80 -2.51
N VAL A 99 -4.60 -9.82 -1.62
CA VAL A 99 -3.19 -9.51 -1.93
C VAL A 99 -2.63 -10.48 -2.98
N CYS A 100 -2.84 -11.78 -2.81
CA CYS A 100 -2.42 -12.77 -3.81
C CYS A 100 -3.09 -12.51 -5.16
N ILE A 101 -4.41 -12.24 -5.16
CA ILE A 101 -5.17 -12.00 -6.37
C ILE A 101 -4.62 -10.77 -7.12
N VAL A 102 -4.49 -9.62 -6.46
CA VAL A 102 -4.05 -8.39 -7.15
C VAL A 102 -2.60 -8.48 -7.62
N SER A 103 -1.73 -9.16 -6.87
CA SER A 103 -0.32 -9.35 -7.26
C SER A 103 -0.18 -10.19 -8.51
N HIS A 104 -0.87 -11.33 -8.55
CA HIS A 104 -0.88 -12.21 -9.72
C HIS A 104 -1.59 -11.53 -10.89
N TYR A 105 -2.68 -10.80 -10.62
CA TYR A 105 -3.41 -10.07 -11.64
C TYR A 105 -2.55 -8.96 -12.26
N LEU A 106 -1.77 -8.20 -11.48
CA LEU A 106 -0.86 -7.20 -12.04
C LEU A 106 0.16 -7.83 -13.00
N CYS A 107 0.78 -8.96 -12.65
CA CYS A 107 1.66 -9.71 -13.55
C CYS A 107 0.94 -10.09 -14.86
N HIS A 108 -0.28 -10.60 -14.76
CA HIS A 108 -1.13 -10.88 -15.92
C HIS A 108 -1.40 -9.63 -16.77
N ARG A 109 -1.64 -8.47 -16.15
CA ARG A 109 -1.89 -7.22 -16.85
C ARG A 109 -0.66 -6.71 -17.57
N VAL A 110 0.52 -6.78 -16.96
CA VAL A 110 1.78 -6.45 -17.65
C VAL A 110 1.97 -7.31 -18.91
N ASN A 111 1.77 -8.63 -18.79
CA ASN A 111 1.89 -9.57 -19.91
C ASN A 111 0.83 -9.39 -21.01
N THR A 112 -0.33 -8.80 -20.71
CA THR A 112 -1.43 -8.66 -21.68
C THR A 112 -1.51 -7.29 -22.32
N LEU A 113 -1.12 -6.25 -21.59
CA LEU A 113 -1.25 -4.85 -22.04
C LEU A 113 0.04 -4.30 -22.64
N THR A 114 1.18 -4.93 -22.40
CA THR A 114 2.49 -4.42 -22.81
C THR A 114 3.29 -5.46 -23.58
N ASN A 115 4.43 -5.06 -24.17
CA ASN A 115 5.40 -6.02 -24.72
C ASN A 115 6.38 -6.55 -23.65
N ALA A 116 6.25 -6.14 -22.40
CA ALA A 116 7.10 -6.63 -21.33
C ALA A 116 6.81 -8.09 -21.02
N LYS A 117 7.86 -8.82 -20.63
CA LYS A 117 7.73 -10.17 -20.10
C LYS A 117 7.66 -10.08 -18.59
N ALA A 118 6.56 -10.53 -18.01
CA ALA A 118 6.37 -10.62 -16.57
C ALA A 118 6.29 -12.08 -16.13
N LYS A 119 6.96 -12.41 -15.02
CA LYS A 119 6.98 -13.74 -14.41
C LYS A 119 6.76 -13.63 -12.91
N LEU A 120 6.26 -14.70 -12.31
CA LEU A 120 6.18 -14.82 -10.86
C LEU A 120 7.45 -15.49 -10.31
N ILE A 121 7.93 -15.00 -9.17
CA ILE A 121 9.00 -15.62 -8.38
C ILE A 121 8.54 -15.73 -6.93
N SER A 122 9.15 -16.62 -6.16
CA SER A 122 8.86 -16.71 -4.72
C SER A 122 9.31 -15.44 -4.00
N GLN A 123 8.58 -15.04 -2.96
CA GLN A 123 9.04 -14.00 -2.03
C GLN A 123 10.29 -14.39 -1.25
N ALA A 124 10.45 -15.69 -1.02
CA ALA A 124 11.58 -16.30 -0.34
C ALA A 124 12.56 -16.87 -1.38
N PRO A 125 13.78 -16.31 -1.53
CA PRO A 125 14.81 -16.83 -2.44
C PRO A 125 15.18 -18.30 -2.22
N GLU A 126 15.06 -18.76 -0.98
CA GLU A 126 15.32 -20.13 -0.55
C GLU A 126 14.19 -21.12 -0.88
N ALA A 127 13.03 -20.65 -1.35
CA ALA A 127 11.91 -21.54 -1.65
C ALA A 127 12.27 -22.51 -2.80
N PRO A 128 12.02 -23.82 -2.61
CA PRO A 128 12.46 -24.84 -3.56
C PRO A 128 11.62 -24.88 -4.85
N SER A 129 10.39 -24.36 -4.80
CA SER A 129 9.43 -24.42 -5.91
C SER A 129 8.96 -23.03 -6.34
N PRO A 130 8.66 -22.82 -7.63
CA PRO A 130 8.02 -21.60 -8.10
C PRO A 130 6.64 -21.42 -7.44
N PRO A 131 6.17 -20.17 -7.29
CA PRO A 131 4.85 -19.90 -6.73
C PRO A 131 3.75 -20.50 -7.61
N LYS A 132 2.74 -21.09 -6.98
CA LYS A 132 1.54 -21.58 -7.66
C LYS A 132 0.77 -20.40 -8.24
N SER A 133 0.42 -20.48 -9.53
CA SER A 133 -0.32 -19.44 -10.23
C SER A 133 -1.77 -19.85 -10.53
N SER A 134 -2.61 -18.86 -10.82
CA SER A 134 -3.95 -19.13 -11.32
C SER A 134 -3.90 -19.50 -12.80
N ARG A 135 -4.59 -20.59 -13.19
CA ARG A 135 -4.73 -20.97 -14.60
C ARG A 135 -5.49 -19.94 -15.45
N SER A 136 -6.27 -19.07 -14.81
CA SER A 136 -7.00 -18.00 -15.50
C SER A 136 -6.10 -16.80 -15.87
N PHE A 137 -4.87 -16.75 -15.36
CA PHE A 137 -3.98 -15.62 -15.50
C PHE A 137 -2.73 -16.01 -16.31
N ASN A 138 -2.34 -15.13 -17.25
CA ASN A 138 -1.06 -15.23 -17.95
C ASN A 138 0.09 -14.85 -17.01
N THR A 139 0.45 -15.79 -16.14
CA THR A 139 1.38 -15.62 -15.02
C THR A 139 2.39 -16.77 -15.00
N PRO A 140 3.32 -16.82 -15.96
CA PRO A 140 4.37 -17.84 -15.94
C PRO A 140 5.19 -17.69 -14.65
N SER A 141 5.49 -18.81 -14.00
CA SER A 141 6.31 -18.82 -12.78
C SER A 141 7.72 -19.32 -13.10
N LEU A 142 8.73 -18.69 -12.48
CA LEU A 142 10.14 -19.06 -12.65
C LEU A 142 10.65 -19.76 -11.38
N PRO A 143 11.26 -20.95 -11.49
CA PRO A 143 11.96 -21.56 -10.36
C PRO A 143 13.09 -20.66 -9.86
N ASN A 144 13.28 -20.62 -8.53
CA ASN A 144 14.27 -19.75 -7.90
C ASN A 144 15.71 -19.97 -8.41
N SER A 145 16.06 -21.20 -8.78
CA SER A 145 17.37 -21.53 -9.37
C SER A 145 17.65 -20.85 -10.71
N LEU A 146 16.61 -20.35 -11.39
CA LEU A 146 16.70 -19.68 -12.68
C LEU A 146 16.55 -18.16 -12.58
N VAL A 147 16.32 -17.63 -11.37
CA VAL A 147 16.13 -16.17 -11.18
C VAL A 147 17.44 -15.42 -11.38
N GLY A 148 18.55 -15.94 -10.85
CA GLY A 148 19.88 -15.30 -10.91
C GLY A 148 20.28 -14.76 -12.29
N PRO A 149 20.25 -15.58 -13.35
CA PRO A 149 20.55 -15.14 -14.71
C PRO A 149 19.67 -14.00 -15.24
N GLU A 150 18.41 -13.89 -14.79
CA GLU A 150 17.49 -12.86 -15.27
C GLU A 150 17.57 -11.55 -14.47
N LEU A 151 18.11 -11.58 -13.24
CA LEU A 151 18.16 -10.40 -12.36
C LEU A 151 18.93 -9.21 -12.97
N GLY A 152 19.97 -9.45 -13.77
CA GLY A 152 20.77 -8.37 -14.36
C GLY A 152 19.98 -7.41 -15.26
N ASN A 153 18.88 -7.89 -15.83
CA ASN A 153 17.99 -7.13 -16.70
C ASN A 153 16.52 -7.22 -16.25
N ALA A 154 16.29 -7.40 -14.95
CA ALA A 154 14.95 -7.47 -14.38
C ALA A 154 14.62 -6.25 -13.52
N VAL A 155 13.32 -5.95 -13.44
CA VAL A 155 12.72 -5.14 -12.37
C VAL A 155 11.97 -6.09 -11.46
N VAL A 156 12.41 -6.19 -10.20
CA VAL A 156 11.74 -7.04 -9.21
C VAL A 156 10.65 -6.26 -8.49
N VAL A 157 9.41 -6.75 -8.54
CA VAL A 157 8.26 -6.09 -7.92
C VAL A 157 7.88 -6.84 -6.63
N TYR A 158 7.98 -6.16 -5.51
CA TYR A 158 7.61 -6.67 -4.19
C TYR A 158 6.25 -6.13 -3.78
N VAL A 159 5.28 -7.02 -3.57
CA VAL A 159 3.95 -6.62 -3.09
C VAL A 159 3.89 -6.72 -1.58
N GLN A 160 3.63 -5.59 -0.93
CA GLN A 160 3.45 -5.50 0.53
C GLN A 160 4.59 -6.15 1.35
N SER A 161 5.84 -5.93 0.95
CA SER A 161 7.01 -6.35 1.73
C SER A 161 7.42 -5.28 2.76
N LYS A 162 8.28 -5.66 3.71
CA LYS A 162 8.96 -4.68 4.57
C LYS A 162 9.72 -3.68 3.70
N TYR A 163 9.63 -2.39 4.00
CA TYR A 163 10.29 -1.36 3.20
C TYR A 163 11.81 -1.55 3.22
N GLY A 164 12.45 -1.43 2.05
CA GLY A 164 13.89 -1.64 1.89
C GLY A 164 14.31 -3.11 1.90
N TYR A 165 13.35 -4.04 2.04
CA TYR A 165 13.62 -5.46 1.93
C TYR A 165 13.72 -5.87 0.47
N ASN A 166 14.94 -6.18 0.03
CA ASN A 166 15.28 -6.67 -1.31
C ASN A 166 15.93 -8.07 -1.19
N PRO A 167 15.15 -9.14 -0.95
CA PRO A 167 15.68 -10.50 -0.73
C PRO A 167 16.47 -11.05 -1.90
N TRP A 168 16.14 -10.56 -3.11
CA TRP A 168 16.75 -11.02 -4.34
C TRP A 168 18.00 -10.22 -4.70
N ASN A 169 18.38 -9.24 -3.89
CA ASN A 169 19.49 -8.33 -4.15
C ASN A 169 19.44 -7.76 -5.58
N ALA A 170 18.22 -7.46 -6.05
CA ALA A 170 18.01 -6.95 -7.39
C ALA A 170 18.56 -5.53 -7.48
N SER A 171 19.27 -5.21 -8.55
CA SER A 171 19.74 -3.85 -8.82
C SER A 171 18.59 -2.87 -9.09
N ARG A 172 17.44 -3.39 -9.54
CA ARG A 172 16.22 -2.62 -9.79
C ARG A 172 15.04 -3.32 -9.14
N PHE A 173 14.38 -2.62 -8.22
CA PHE A 173 13.17 -3.13 -7.62
C PHE A 173 12.14 -2.05 -7.34
N VAL A 174 10.89 -2.50 -7.32
CA VAL A 174 9.71 -1.70 -6.99
C VAL A 174 9.06 -2.29 -5.75
N HIS A 175 8.87 -1.47 -4.72
CA HIS A 175 7.93 -1.78 -3.65
C HIS A 175 6.54 -1.29 -4.07
N TRP A 176 5.60 -2.23 -4.23
CA TRP A 176 4.20 -1.90 -4.47
C TRP A 176 3.42 -2.02 -3.16
N ALA A 177 3.12 -0.86 -2.58
CA ALA A 177 2.40 -0.76 -1.32
C ALA A 177 0.88 -0.80 -1.57
N LEU A 178 0.24 -1.88 -1.10
CA LEU A 178 -1.23 -2.02 -1.16
C LEU A 178 -1.94 -1.26 -0.04
N TYR A 179 -1.22 -0.95 1.05
CA TYR A 179 -1.74 -0.22 2.20
C TYR A 179 -0.74 0.85 2.59
N TRP A 180 -1.23 1.86 3.30
CA TRP A 180 -0.39 2.93 3.80
C TRP A 180 0.68 2.41 4.79
N PRO A 181 1.93 2.89 4.69
CA PRO A 181 3.01 2.49 5.59
C PRO A 181 2.68 2.65 7.08
N ASP A 182 2.00 3.73 7.46
CA ASP A 182 1.65 4.04 8.87
C ASP A 182 0.87 2.93 9.56
N ARG A 183 -0.08 2.28 8.85
CA ARG A 183 -0.93 1.21 9.38
C ARG A 183 -0.16 -0.07 9.64
N THR A 184 0.96 -0.24 8.96
CA THR A 184 1.78 -1.44 9.08
C THR A 184 2.88 -1.28 10.13
N GLY A 185 3.09 -0.06 10.66
CA GLY A 185 4.23 0.23 11.54
C GLY A 185 5.58 0.05 10.84
N LEU A 186 5.59 -0.01 9.51
CA LEU A 186 6.77 -0.36 8.71
C LEU A 186 7.52 0.88 8.21
N LEU A 187 7.27 2.08 8.74
CA LEU A 187 8.06 3.26 8.42
C LEU A 187 9.52 3.04 8.83
N PRO A 188 10.48 2.87 7.91
CA PRO A 188 11.87 2.87 8.29
C PRO A 188 12.27 4.32 8.56
N SER A 189 12.96 4.56 9.67
CA SER A 189 13.69 5.80 9.91
C SER A 189 14.89 5.98 8.96
N SER A 190 15.21 4.97 8.15
CA SER A 190 16.33 4.94 7.21
C SER A 190 15.83 4.72 5.78
N TYR A 191 15.47 5.79 5.08
CA TYR A 191 15.18 5.80 3.64
C TYR A 191 15.82 7.05 3.01
N PRO A 192 16.20 7.02 1.72
CA PRO A 192 16.06 5.94 0.72
C PRO A 192 17.21 4.91 0.66
N VAL A 193 16.89 3.68 0.22
CA VAL A 193 17.89 2.68 -0.23
C VAL A 193 18.14 2.91 -1.72
N GLU A 194 19.39 2.98 -2.14
CA GLU A 194 19.79 3.13 -3.54
C GLU A 194 19.19 2.01 -4.42
N GLY A 195 18.67 2.35 -5.61
CA GLY A 195 18.08 1.37 -6.53
C GLY A 195 16.65 0.91 -6.19
N ALA A 196 15.94 1.60 -5.29
CA ALA A 196 14.53 1.36 -4.96
C ALA A 196 13.59 2.38 -5.61
N THR A 197 12.50 1.92 -6.24
CA THR A 197 11.34 2.74 -6.59
C THR A 197 10.12 2.29 -5.77
N MET A 198 9.17 3.18 -5.53
CA MET A 198 7.90 2.83 -4.89
C MET A 198 6.70 3.20 -5.74
N CYS A 199 5.73 2.29 -5.78
CA CYS A 199 4.41 2.53 -6.35
C CYS A 199 3.33 2.27 -5.29
N TYR A 200 2.22 2.98 -5.39
CA TYR A 200 1.13 2.90 -4.43
C TYR A 200 -0.16 2.44 -5.07
N PHE A 201 -0.96 1.71 -4.30
CA PHE A 201 -2.34 1.42 -4.64
C PHE A 201 -3.23 2.62 -4.30
N GLY A 202 -3.69 3.34 -5.32
CA GLY A 202 -4.39 4.64 -5.15
C GLY A 202 -5.64 4.56 -4.29
N ALA A 203 -6.40 3.47 -4.40
CA ALA A 203 -7.68 3.34 -3.68
C ALA A 203 -7.57 3.33 -2.14
N TYR A 204 -6.35 3.26 -1.57
CA TYR A 204 -6.13 3.41 -0.13
C TYR A 204 -5.21 4.59 0.23
N CYS A 205 -4.76 5.37 -0.75
CA CYS A 205 -3.73 6.40 -0.60
C CYS A 205 -4.17 7.80 -1.07
N ASP A 206 -5.39 7.97 -1.59
CA ASP A 206 -5.85 9.24 -2.20
C ASP A 206 -5.98 10.42 -1.21
N SER A 207 -6.00 10.19 0.11
CA SER A 207 -6.13 11.25 1.12
C SER A 207 -4.80 11.87 1.58
N VAL A 208 -3.72 11.66 0.83
CA VAL A 208 -2.39 12.11 1.26
C VAL A 208 -2.17 13.52 0.74
N SER A 209 -2.12 14.46 1.68
CA SER A 209 -1.47 15.76 1.43
C SER A 209 -0.09 15.49 0.84
N THR A 210 0.19 16.06 -0.32
CA THR A 210 1.53 16.10 -0.96
C THR A 210 2.63 16.57 0.00
N GLU A 211 2.26 17.12 1.15
CA GLU A 211 3.15 17.58 2.21
C GLU A 211 3.68 16.47 3.14
N HIS A 212 3.25 15.20 3.02
CA HIS A 212 3.77 14.14 3.89
C HIS A 212 5.31 14.02 3.73
N PRO A 213 6.11 14.06 4.81
CA PRO A 213 7.58 14.15 4.71
C PRO A 213 8.22 13.06 3.86
N ILE A 214 7.62 11.87 3.85
CA ILE A 214 8.15 10.77 3.05
C ILE A 214 7.91 10.98 1.55
N MET A 215 6.80 11.64 1.16
CA MET A 215 6.53 12.01 -0.24
C MET A 215 7.52 13.06 -0.77
N ARG A 216 8.03 13.96 0.09
CA ARG A 216 9.00 15.01 -0.29
C ARG A 216 10.38 14.48 -0.69
N HIS A 217 10.77 13.30 -0.19
CA HIS A 217 12.07 12.70 -0.53
C HIS A 217 12.01 11.78 -1.77
N TRP A 218 10.85 11.66 -2.43
CA TRP A 218 10.63 10.77 -3.59
C TRP A 218 10.48 11.51 -4.92
N GLU A 219 10.81 12.80 -4.95
CA GLU A 219 10.68 13.67 -6.12
C GLU A 219 11.56 13.34 -7.36
N PRO A 220 12.63 12.51 -7.36
CA PRO A 220 13.36 12.28 -8.61
C PRO A 220 12.55 11.48 -9.64
N LEU A 221 11.60 10.66 -9.20
CA LEU A 221 10.69 9.94 -10.09
C LEU A 221 9.34 10.63 -10.07
N VAL A 222 9.23 11.68 -10.90
CA VAL A 222 8.01 12.30 -11.44
C VAL A 222 6.74 11.57 -10.98
N ASN A 223 6.12 12.05 -9.90
CA ASN A 223 4.78 11.66 -9.42
C ASN A 223 4.53 10.13 -9.48
N PRO A 224 4.91 9.34 -8.45
CA PRO A 224 4.93 7.88 -8.53
C PRO A 224 3.57 7.38 -9.06
N PRO A 225 3.55 6.62 -10.16
CA PRO A 225 2.30 6.31 -10.84
C PRO A 225 1.42 5.54 -9.87
N VAL A 226 0.25 6.13 -9.58
CA VAL A 226 -0.83 5.41 -8.91
C VAL A 226 -1.05 4.12 -9.69
N LEU A 227 -0.81 2.99 -9.03
CA LEU A 227 -0.94 1.67 -9.61
C LEU A 227 -2.03 0.92 -8.86
N THR A 228 -3.26 1.12 -9.33
CA THR A 228 -4.42 0.39 -8.84
C THR A 228 -4.70 -0.77 -9.78
N THR A 229 -4.87 -1.97 -9.25
CA THR A 229 -5.38 -3.10 -10.02
C THR A 229 -6.45 -3.85 -9.23
N VAL A 230 -7.64 -3.94 -9.78
CA VAL A 230 -8.75 -4.67 -9.17
C VAL A 230 -9.18 -5.76 -10.12
N HIS A 231 -9.12 -7.01 -9.65
CA HIS A 231 -9.64 -8.14 -10.39
C HIS A 231 -11.12 -8.35 -10.06
N VAL A 232 -11.98 -8.16 -11.06
CA VAL A 232 -13.39 -8.56 -11.02
C VAL A 232 -13.52 -9.88 -11.78
N PRO A 233 -13.87 -11.00 -11.12
CA PRO A 233 -14.10 -12.26 -11.81
C PRO A 233 -15.22 -12.15 -12.85
N LYS A 234 -15.06 -12.82 -13.99
CA LYS A 234 -16.05 -12.79 -15.10
C LYS A 234 -17.41 -13.38 -14.72
N GLU A 235 -17.45 -14.17 -13.66
CA GLU A 235 -18.65 -14.76 -13.07
C GLU A 235 -19.53 -13.69 -12.40
N MET A 236 -18.95 -12.56 -11.99
CA MET A 236 -19.66 -11.46 -11.31
C MET A 236 -20.48 -10.65 -12.32
N LYS A 237 -21.66 -11.15 -12.65
CA LYS A 237 -22.64 -10.51 -13.52
C LYS A 237 -24.05 -10.88 -13.11
N ASP A 238 -24.98 -9.95 -13.31
CA ASP A 238 -26.40 -10.19 -13.14
C ASP A 238 -26.90 -11.13 -14.23
N VAL A 239 -27.39 -12.31 -13.84
CA VAL A 239 -28.00 -13.28 -14.77
C VAL A 239 -29.49 -13.02 -15.01
N LYS A 240 -30.05 -11.93 -14.48
CA LYS A 240 -31.46 -11.51 -14.60
C LYS A 240 -32.47 -12.61 -14.25
N ASN A 241 -32.11 -13.46 -13.28
CA ASN A 241 -33.03 -14.44 -12.74
C ASN A 241 -34.04 -13.70 -11.85
N GLY A 242 -35.28 -13.52 -12.32
CA GLY A 242 -36.32 -12.71 -11.68
C GLY A 242 -36.77 -13.13 -10.27
N ASN A 243 -36.15 -14.15 -9.67
CA ASN A 243 -36.53 -14.72 -8.38
C ASN A 243 -35.45 -14.51 -7.31
N ARG A 244 -35.13 -13.25 -7.00
CA ARG A 244 -34.24 -12.89 -5.89
C ARG A 244 -34.99 -12.87 -4.56
N ASN A 245 -34.51 -13.61 -3.57
CA ASN A 245 -35.15 -13.66 -2.25
C ASN A 245 -34.12 -13.71 -1.10
N GLY A 246 -34.59 -13.44 0.11
CA GLY A 246 -33.75 -13.48 1.31
C GLY A 246 -32.64 -12.43 1.34
N SER A 247 -31.83 -12.53 2.39
CA SER A 247 -30.66 -11.69 2.58
C SER A 247 -29.51 -12.50 3.14
N ILE A 248 -28.29 -11.99 2.94
CA ILE A 248 -27.09 -12.48 3.59
C ILE A 248 -26.28 -11.30 4.10
N TYR A 249 -25.33 -11.58 4.99
CA TYR A 249 -24.39 -10.57 5.47
C TYR A 249 -22.93 -11.02 5.44
N TYR A 250 -22.03 -10.06 5.37
CA TYR A 250 -20.60 -10.27 5.45
C TYR A 250 -19.97 -9.39 6.53
N PHE A 251 -19.07 -9.95 7.33
CA PHE A 251 -18.19 -9.19 8.21
C PHE A 251 -16.79 -9.78 8.14
N ASN A 252 -15.79 -8.91 8.08
CA ASN A 252 -14.39 -9.32 8.11
C ASN A 252 -13.88 -9.28 9.54
N SER A 253 -13.60 -10.45 10.13
CA SER A 253 -13.14 -10.55 11.53
C SER A 253 -11.82 -9.81 11.80
N ARG A 254 -11.03 -9.54 10.75
CA ARG A 254 -9.76 -8.81 10.84
C ARG A 254 -9.96 -7.29 10.87
N HIS A 255 -11.08 -6.79 10.37
CA HIS A 255 -11.39 -5.36 10.34
C HIS A 255 -12.52 -5.04 11.32
N ARG A 256 -12.19 -4.42 12.44
CA ARG A 256 -13.17 -4.02 13.47
C ARG A 256 -13.64 -2.58 13.25
N TYR A 257 -14.32 -2.34 12.13
CA TYR A 257 -14.95 -1.03 11.88
C TYR A 257 -16.11 -0.76 12.84
N HIS A 258 -16.84 -1.82 13.20
CA HIS A 258 -17.94 -1.75 14.14
C HIS A 258 -17.51 -2.18 15.55
N SER A 259 -18.18 -1.62 16.56
CA SER A 259 -17.97 -2.03 17.95
C SER A 259 -18.32 -3.51 18.13
N LYS A 260 -17.64 -4.19 19.08
CA LYS A 260 -18.00 -5.56 19.49
C LYS A 260 -19.45 -5.66 20.00
N SER A 261 -20.04 -4.54 20.41
CA SER A 261 -21.43 -4.46 20.85
C SER A 261 -22.45 -4.50 19.70
N LEU A 262 -22.03 -4.35 18.44
CA LEU A 262 -22.93 -4.46 17.32
C LEU A 262 -23.42 -5.91 17.20
N ARG A 263 -24.65 -6.15 17.65
CA ARG A 263 -25.29 -7.45 17.55
C ARG A 263 -25.69 -7.69 16.09
N ILE A 264 -24.86 -8.44 15.38
CA ILE A 264 -25.23 -9.00 14.08
C ILE A 264 -26.28 -10.08 14.35
N GLY A 265 -27.55 -9.76 14.12
CA GLY A 265 -28.66 -10.66 14.41
C GLY A 265 -29.28 -11.27 13.16
N PRO A 266 -30.28 -12.16 13.35
CA PRO A 266 -30.97 -12.87 12.28
C PRO A 266 -31.63 -11.98 11.23
N GLN A 267 -31.88 -10.70 11.56
CA GLN A 267 -32.49 -9.72 10.65
C GLN A 267 -31.69 -9.48 9.36
N TYR A 268 -30.39 -9.82 9.35
CA TYR A 268 -29.54 -9.69 8.17
C TYR A 268 -29.44 -10.96 7.32
N GLY A 269 -30.09 -12.06 7.76
CA GLY A 269 -30.08 -13.36 7.08
C GLY A 269 -28.86 -14.21 7.44
N SER A 270 -28.42 -15.08 6.54
CA SER A 270 -27.28 -15.97 6.78
C SER A 270 -25.93 -15.27 6.54
N ARG A 271 -24.88 -15.77 7.19
CA ARG A 271 -23.52 -15.27 6.96
C ARG A 271 -23.01 -15.77 5.61
N LEU A 272 -22.38 -14.89 4.83
CA LEU A 272 -21.59 -15.26 3.66
C LEU A 272 -20.34 -16.01 4.12
N GLU A 273 -20.15 -17.22 3.60
CA GLU A 273 -18.97 -18.05 3.88
C GLU A 273 -17.70 -17.44 3.27
N ASP A 274 -16.60 -17.49 4.03
CA ASP A 274 -15.30 -17.01 3.58
C ASP A 274 -14.68 -17.99 2.58
N GLY A 275 -13.93 -17.46 1.60
CA GLY A 275 -13.15 -18.28 0.67
C GLY A 275 -13.94 -19.04 -0.40
N LEU A 276 -15.21 -18.70 -0.62
CA LEU A 276 -15.97 -19.22 -1.75
C LEU A 276 -15.25 -18.87 -3.07
N ASN A 277 -15.20 -19.85 -3.99
CA ASN A 277 -14.73 -19.56 -5.33
C ASN A 277 -15.71 -18.59 -6.05
N PRO A 278 -15.24 -17.81 -7.04
CA PRO A 278 -16.03 -16.80 -7.74
C PRO A 278 -17.32 -17.33 -8.35
N TYR A 279 -17.34 -18.59 -8.79
CA TYR A 279 -18.54 -19.20 -9.36
C TYR A 279 -19.64 -19.34 -8.29
N PHE A 280 -19.34 -19.97 -7.16
CA PHE A 280 -20.31 -20.11 -6.07
C PHE A 280 -20.67 -18.75 -5.44
N LEU A 281 -19.70 -17.85 -5.32
CA LEU A 281 -19.94 -16.50 -4.83
C LEU A 281 -20.92 -15.73 -5.73
N ALA A 282 -20.73 -15.78 -7.06
CA ALA A 282 -21.64 -15.17 -8.02
C ALA A 282 -23.03 -15.82 -8.00
N GLN A 283 -23.12 -17.16 -7.85
CA GLN A 283 -24.41 -17.85 -7.70
C GLN A 283 -25.16 -17.37 -6.45
N THR A 284 -24.46 -17.24 -5.33
CA THR A 284 -25.02 -16.73 -4.08
C THR A 284 -25.57 -15.32 -4.28
N PHE A 285 -24.76 -14.41 -4.84
CA PHE A 285 -25.20 -13.02 -5.05
C PHE A 285 -26.33 -12.88 -6.07
N ASN A 286 -26.42 -13.75 -7.07
CA ASN A 286 -27.51 -13.74 -8.04
C ASN A 286 -28.85 -14.28 -7.49
N ARG A 287 -28.84 -14.96 -6.34
CA ARG A 287 -30.06 -15.52 -5.71
C ARG A 287 -30.64 -14.61 -4.63
N ILE A 288 -29.81 -13.79 -4.00
CA ILE A 288 -30.23 -12.97 -2.87
C ILE A 288 -30.92 -11.67 -3.32
N LYS A 289 -31.85 -11.17 -2.49
CA LYS A 289 -32.42 -9.84 -2.66
C LYS A 289 -31.51 -8.75 -2.08
N THR A 290 -30.99 -8.98 -0.88
CA THR A 290 -30.20 -7.97 -0.15
C THR A 290 -28.91 -8.54 0.42
N PHE A 291 -27.81 -7.83 0.23
CA PHE A 291 -26.51 -8.08 0.82
C PHE A 291 -26.19 -6.99 1.83
N TYR A 292 -25.97 -7.38 3.10
CA TYR A 292 -25.55 -6.47 4.15
C TYR A 292 -24.04 -6.59 4.39
N SER A 293 -23.30 -5.49 4.31
CA SER A 293 -21.87 -5.50 4.51
C SER A 293 -21.46 -4.71 5.74
N PHE A 294 -20.77 -5.38 6.66
CA PHE A 294 -20.12 -4.78 7.83
C PHE A 294 -18.64 -4.46 7.57
N ASP A 295 -18.18 -4.61 6.32
CA ASP A 295 -16.86 -4.17 5.87
C ASP A 295 -17.03 -3.14 4.73
N PRO A 296 -16.96 -1.83 5.03
CA PRO A 296 -17.14 -0.78 4.03
C PRO A 296 -16.09 -0.83 2.92
N LEU A 297 -14.91 -1.45 3.15
CA LEU A 297 -13.84 -1.56 2.16
C LEU A 297 -13.85 -2.88 1.39
N SER A 298 -14.84 -3.73 1.62
CA SER A 298 -14.91 -5.02 0.93
C SER A 298 -15.27 -4.86 -0.55
N LEU A 299 -14.51 -5.54 -1.42
CA LEU A 299 -14.85 -5.66 -2.84
C LEU A 299 -16.12 -6.52 -3.06
N TYR A 300 -16.56 -7.27 -2.04
CA TYR A 300 -17.84 -7.98 -2.10
C TYR A 300 -19.03 -7.04 -2.26
N ASN A 301 -18.91 -5.78 -1.81
CA ASN A 301 -19.93 -4.76 -2.05
C ASN A 301 -20.15 -4.56 -3.56
N VAL A 302 -19.05 -4.51 -4.32
CA VAL A 302 -19.06 -4.33 -5.77
C VAL A 302 -19.53 -5.61 -6.47
N PHE A 303 -19.06 -6.78 -6.01
CA PHE A 303 -19.45 -8.07 -6.60
C PHE A 303 -20.95 -8.35 -6.45
N ALA A 304 -21.53 -8.07 -5.27
CA ALA A 304 -22.96 -8.23 -5.02
C ALA A 304 -23.78 -7.28 -5.91
N ALA A 305 -23.36 -6.02 -6.05
CA ALA A 305 -24.02 -5.04 -6.89
C ALA A 305 -23.95 -5.43 -8.39
N LEU A 306 -22.78 -5.89 -8.87
CA LEU A 306 -22.63 -6.43 -10.24
C LEU A 306 -23.54 -7.62 -10.51
N CYS A 307 -23.77 -8.44 -9.49
CA CYS A 307 -24.69 -9.56 -9.53
C CYS A 307 -26.14 -9.14 -9.27
N GLY A 308 -26.48 -7.84 -9.24
CA GLY A 308 -27.87 -7.34 -9.15
C GLY A 308 -28.52 -7.39 -7.75
N ALA A 309 -27.75 -7.67 -6.69
CA ALA A 309 -28.29 -7.62 -5.32
C ALA A 309 -28.38 -6.17 -4.81
N ASN A 310 -29.33 -5.89 -3.92
CA ASN A 310 -29.34 -4.64 -3.16
C ASN A 310 -28.20 -4.67 -2.14
N VAL A 311 -27.25 -3.76 -2.22
CA VAL A 311 -26.08 -3.72 -1.33
C VAL A 311 -26.23 -2.61 -0.30
N ILE A 312 -26.30 -2.98 0.98
CA ILE A 312 -26.37 -2.06 2.10
C ILE A 312 -25.10 -2.21 2.93
N VAL A 313 -24.23 -1.21 2.89
CA VAL A 313 -23.09 -1.09 3.80
C VAL A 313 -23.61 -0.52 5.12
N VAL A 314 -23.33 -1.21 6.22
CA VAL A 314 -23.74 -0.79 7.55
C VAL A 314 -22.89 0.42 7.97
N PRO A 315 -23.51 1.54 8.42
CA PRO A 315 -22.76 2.73 8.77
C PRO A 315 -21.76 2.52 9.90
N VAL A 316 -20.56 3.07 9.72
CA VAL A 316 -19.47 3.06 10.68
C VAL A 316 -19.47 4.37 11.46
N THR A 317 -19.34 4.29 12.79
CA THR A 317 -19.29 5.49 13.64
C THR A 317 -18.15 6.42 13.22
N GLY A 318 -18.48 7.66 12.88
CA GLY A 318 -17.51 8.69 12.46
C GLY A 318 -17.22 8.71 10.96
N LEU A 319 -17.84 7.84 10.16
CA LEU A 319 -17.77 7.86 8.71
C LEU A 319 -19.14 8.26 8.15
N ASN A 320 -19.22 9.43 7.50
CA ASN A 320 -20.44 9.87 6.82
C ASN A 320 -20.52 9.30 5.40
N VAL A 321 -21.66 9.51 4.72
CA VAL A 321 -21.92 8.97 3.39
C VAL A 321 -20.96 9.50 2.31
N ASP A 322 -20.61 10.78 2.34
CA ASP A 322 -19.73 11.41 1.35
C ASP A 322 -18.29 10.93 1.52
N SER A 323 -17.82 10.83 2.77
CA SER A 323 -16.54 10.23 3.12
C SER A 323 -16.50 8.76 2.67
N PHE A 324 -17.56 7.98 2.90
CA PHE A 324 -17.66 6.59 2.44
C PHE A 324 -17.53 6.48 0.92
N ARG A 325 -18.27 7.28 0.15
CA ARG A 325 -18.21 7.27 -1.32
C ARG A 325 -16.85 7.72 -1.86
N SER A 326 -16.14 8.54 -1.11
CA SER A 326 -14.79 9.00 -1.45
C SER A 326 -13.70 7.95 -1.15
N LEU A 327 -14.00 6.90 -0.37
CA LEU A 327 -13.03 5.82 -0.10
C LEU A 327 -12.65 5.04 -1.35
N SER A 328 -13.54 4.96 -2.33
CA SER A 328 -13.28 4.21 -3.55
C SER A 328 -14.18 4.65 -4.69
N PRO A 329 -13.65 4.83 -5.92
CA PRO A 329 -14.49 5.14 -7.08
C PRO A 329 -15.56 4.07 -7.33
N TYR A 330 -15.34 2.85 -6.86
CA TYR A 330 -16.29 1.74 -6.98
C TYR A 330 -17.56 1.87 -6.13
N TYR A 331 -17.58 2.78 -5.14
CA TYR A 331 -18.72 2.96 -4.23
C TYR A 331 -19.71 4.05 -4.66
N LYS A 332 -19.50 4.60 -5.87
CA LYS A 332 -20.35 5.66 -6.42
C LYS A 332 -21.76 5.19 -6.78
N TYR A 333 -21.91 3.94 -7.26
CA TYR A 333 -23.15 3.42 -7.82
C TYR A 333 -23.53 2.06 -7.24
N GLY A 334 -24.83 1.79 -7.16
CA GLY A 334 -25.36 0.46 -6.79
C GLY A 334 -25.11 0.02 -5.35
N ILE A 335 -24.67 0.91 -4.47
CA ILE A 335 -24.38 0.65 -3.06
C ILE A 335 -25.01 1.74 -2.19
N ALA A 336 -25.76 1.34 -1.16
CA ALA A 336 -26.33 2.22 -0.14
C ALA A 336 -25.44 2.24 1.11
N TYR A 337 -25.25 3.40 1.72
CA TYR A 337 -24.59 3.53 3.03
C TYR A 337 -25.64 3.72 4.12
N GLY A 338 -26.07 2.61 4.72
CA GLY A 338 -27.22 2.56 5.62
C GLY A 338 -28.52 2.17 4.94
N SER A 339 -29.56 1.97 5.76
CA SER A 339 -30.89 1.54 5.33
C SER A 339 -31.87 2.70 5.16
N GLU A 340 -31.38 3.94 5.14
CA GLU A 340 -32.22 5.11 4.96
C GLU A 340 -32.90 5.09 3.58
N PRO A 341 -34.19 5.46 3.47
CA PRO A 341 -34.94 5.36 2.21
C PRO A 341 -34.26 6.06 1.02
N ALA A 342 -33.65 7.22 1.25
CA ALA A 342 -32.93 7.99 0.22
C ALA A 342 -31.71 7.21 -0.32
N GLU A 343 -30.94 6.57 0.55
CA GLU A 343 -29.77 5.77 0.17
C GLU A 343 -30.18 4.51 -0.61
N VAL A 344 -31.23 3.81 -0.16
CA VAL A 344 -31.77 2.64 -0.84
C VAL A 344 -32.31 3.02 -2.24
N GLN A 345 -33.00 4.15 -2.36
CA GLN A 345 -33.50 4.63 -3.65
C GLN A 345 -32.35 4.99 -4.60
N GLN A 346 -31.31 5.67 -4.10
CA GLN A 346 -30.13 6.02 -4.90
C GLN A 346 -29.37 4.78 -5.39
N MET A 347 -29.18 3.79 -4.51
CA MET A 347 -28.60 2.49 -4.86
C MET A 347 -29.39 1.82 -5.99
N GLN A 348 -30.71 1.72 -5.87
CA GLN A 348 -31.55 1.08 -6.89
C GLN A 348 -31.51 1.83 -8.23
N LYS A 349 -31.58 3.17 -8.20
CA LYS A 349 -31.52 4.01 -9.39
C LYS A 349 -30.19 3.87 -10.14
N THR A 350 -29.09 3.64 -9.43
CA THR A 350 -27.74 3.62 -10.01
C THR A 350 -27.18 2.21 -10.21
N LEU A 351 -27.87 1.15 -9.79
CA LEU A 351 -27.39 -0.23 -9.89
C LEU A 351 -27.00 -0.64 -11.32
N ALA A 352 -27.79 -0.22 -12.32
CA ALA A 352 -27.51 -0.49 -13.72
C ALA A 352 -26.21 0.17 -14.25
N LEU A 353 -25.67 1.16 -13.55
CA LEU A 353 -24.43 1.87 -13.91
C LEU A 353 -23.17 1.16 -13.41
N VAL A 354 -23.29 0.17 -12.52
CA VAL A 354 -22.14 -0.53 -11.92
C VAL A 354 -21.25 -1.19 -12.98
N PRO A 355 -21.77 -1.94 -13.98
CA PRO A 355 -20.92 -2.52 -15.03
C PRO A 355 -20.12 -1.47 -15.80
N GLN A 356 -20.76 -0.35 -16.16
CA GLN A 356 -20.10 0.76 -16.86
C GLN A 356 -18.96 1.36 -16.03
N LEU A 357 -19.19 1.56 -14.73
CA LEU A 357 -18.16 2.03 -13.80
C LEU A 357 -16.98 1.06 -13.73
N ILE A 358 -17.22 -0.25 -13.68
CA ILE A 358 -16.14 -1.25 -13.70
C ILE A 358 -15.33 -1.19 -14.98
N ASP A 359 -15.97 -1.03 -16.13
CA ASP A 359 -15.27 -0.91 -17.41
C ASP A 359 -14.47 0.40 -17.51
N GLN A 360 -15.01 1.51 -16.98
CA GLN A 360 -14.27 2.78 -16.88
C GLN A 360 -13.03 2.63 -16.00
N GLN A 361 -13.19 2.06 -14.81
CA GLN A 361 -12.07 1.82 -13.90
C GLN A 361 -11.04 0.86 -14.51
N ARG A 362 -11.48 -0.18 -15.25
CA ARG A 362 -10.56 -1.09 -15.96
C ARG A 362 -9.67 -0.33 -16.94
N LYS A 363 -10.22 0.61 -17.72
CA LYS A 363 -9.45 1.43 -18.67
C LYS A 363 -8.44 2.34 -17.96
N ILE A 364 -8.83 2.95 -16.83
CA ILE A 364 -7.91 3.74 -16.00
C ILE A 364 -6.75 2.86 -15.53
N GLN A 365 -7.04 1.64 -15.04
CA GLN A 365 -6.01 0.70 -14.60
C GLN A 365 -5.10 0.25 -15.76
N GLU A 366 -5.62 0.13 -16.98
CA GLU A 366 -4.79 -0.17 -18.17
C GLU A 366 -3.74 0.90 -18.39
N VAL A 367 -4.16 2.16 -18.35
CA VAL A 367 -3.25 3.31 -18.46
C VAL A 367 -2.23 3.32 -17.33
N GLN A 368 -2.66 3.05 -16.09
CA GLN A 368 -1.76 2.99 -14.94
C GLN A 368 -0.70 1.88 -15.08
N VAL A 369 -1.07 0.69 -15.54
CA VAL A 369 -0.13 -0.42 -15.80
C VAL A 369 0.86 -0.04 -16.91
N MET A 370 0.40 0.58 -17.99
CA MET A 370 1.29 1.05 -19.07
C MET A 370 2.26 2.14 -18.58
N ARG A 371 1.76 3.11 -17.81
CA ARG A 371 2.60 4.16 -17.19
C ARG A 371 3.61 3.57 -16.22
N PHE A 372 3.22 2.60 -15.40
CA PHE A 372 4.13 1.87 -14.51
C PHE A 372 5.28 1.23 -15.28
N VAL A 373 4.98 0.50 -16.35
CA VAL A 373 5.98 -0.15 -17.20
C VAL A 373 6.89 0.87 -17.90
N ALA A 374 6.31 1.96 -18.43
CA ALA A 374 7.10 3.02 -19.05
C ALA A 374 8.03 3.74 -18.06
N ALA A 375 7.52 4.12 -16.88
CA ALA A 375 8.29 4.81 -15.85
C ALA A 375 9.47 3.95 -15.34
N THR A 376 9.23 2.66 -15.11
CA THR A 376 10.29 1.74 -14.66
C THR A 376 11.32 1.44 -15.75
N GLN A 377 10.99 1.64 -17.03
CA GLN A 377 11.95 1.52 -18.13
C GLN A 377 12.81 2.76 -18.31
N GLU A 378 12.18 3.92 -18.16
CA GLU A 378 12.82 5.23 -18.30
C GLU A 378 13.82 5.54 -17.18
N TRP A 379 13.61 4.93 -16.01
CA TRP A 379 14.49 5.05 -14.85
C TRP A 379 15.97 4.90 -15.19
N ASP A 380 16.31 3.93 -16.05
CA ASP A 380 17.69 3.69 -16.45
C ASP A 380 18.28 4.81 -17.29
N ARG A 381 17.45 5.48 -18.10
CA ARG A 381 17.91 6.61 -18.91
C ARG A 381 18.24 7.79 -18.02
N VAL A 382 17.35 8.10 -17.07
CA VAL A 382 17.52 9.23 -16.15
C VAL A 382 18.71 9.01 -15.21
N VAL A 383 18.80 7.85 -14.54
CA VAL A 383 19.91 7.57 -13.62
C VAL A 383 21.26 7.55 -14.33
N LYS A 384 21.34 7.01 -15.55
CA LYS A 384 22.58 7.05 -16.33
C LYS A 384 22.97 8.48 -16.69
N GLN A 385 22.01 9.30 -17.11
CA GLN A 385 22.27 10.70 -17.44
C GLN A 385 22.73 11.50 -16.22
N ASP A 386 22.11 11.29 -15.06
CA ASP A 386 22.50 11.96 -13.82
C ASP A 386 23.89 11.53 -13.36
N LEU A 387 24.20 10.22 -13.44
CA LEU A 387 25.53 9.71 -13.09
C LEU A 387 26.61 10.22 -14.07
N GLU A 388 26.33 10.22 -15.37
CA GLU A 388 27.23 10.77 -16.39
C GLU A 388 27.47 12.28 -16.16
N ALA A 389 26.42 13.03 -15.80
CA ALA A 389 26.54 14.45 -15.47
C ALA A 389 27.41 14.68 -14.22
N GLN A 390 27.21 13.89 -13.16
CA GLN A 390 28.03 13.96 -11.93
C GLN A 390 29.50 13.61 -12.19
N VAL A 391 29.77 12.59 -13.00
CA VAL A 391 31.13 12.22 -13.39
C VAL A 391 31.79 13.34 -14.21
N GLN A 392 31.06 13.96 -15.14
CA GLN A 392 31.57 15.09 -15.91
C GLN A 392 31.89 16.31 -15.03
N GLU A 393 31.04 16.60 -14.04
CA GLU A 393 31.26 17.67 -13.07
C GLU A 393 32.51 17.42 -12.22
N GLN A 394 32.68 16.20 -11.69
CA GLN A 394 33.87 15.83 -10.90
C GLN A 394 35.16 15.90 -11.73
N VAL A 395 35.13 15.49 -12.99
CA VAL A 395 36.28 15.61 -13.90
C VAL A 395 36.62 17.09 -14.16
N GLN A 396 35.62 17.96 -14.33
CA GLN A 396 35.86 19.40 -14.50
C GLN A 396 36.47 20.05 -13.26
N VAL A 397 35.97 19.72 -12.07
CA VAL A 397 36.53 20.22 -10.79
C VAL A 397 37.97 19.73 -10.60
N GLY A 398 38.24 18.44 -10.82
CA GLY A 398 39.59 17.88 -10.69
C GLY A 398 40.61 18.48 -11.67
N VAL A 399 40.18 18.78 -12.91
CA VAL A 399 41.04 19.47 -13.89
C VAL A 399 41.30 20.92 -13.49
N GLN A 400 40.32 21.64 -12.94
CA GLN A 400 40.52 23.01 -12.45
C GLN A 400 41.47 23.09 -11.26
N GLU A 401 41.39 22.15 -10.32
CA GLU A 401 42.31 22.07 -9.18
C GLU A 401 43.74 21.74 -9.61
N GLN A 402 43.94 20.84 -10.58
CA GLN A 402 45.27 20.56 -11.13
C GLN A 402 45.87 21.74 -11.89
N VAL A 403 45.06 22.46 -12.68
CA VAL A 403 45.53 23.65 -13.41
C VAL A 403 45.89 24.79 -12.44
N GLN A 404 45.19 24.96 -11.32
CA GLN A 404 45.56 25.94 -10.29
C GLN A 404 46.80 25.54 -9.49
N ALA A 405 47.03 24.24 -9.26
CA ALA A 405 48.21 23.75 -8.56
C ALA A 405 49.51 23.85 -9.38
N GLU A 406 49.41 23.88 -10.72
CA GLU A 406 50.55 23.99 -11.63
C GLU A 406 50.85 25.42 -12.12
N VAL A 407 50.14 26.45 -11.64
CA VAL A 407 50.57 27.84 -11.87
C VAL A 407 51.68 28.17 -10.86
N PRO A 408 52.96 28.30 -11.27
CA PRO A 408 54.02 28.68 -10.36
C PRO A 408 53.74 30.09 -9.84
N GLU A 409 53.90 30.26 -8.53
CA GLU A 409 53.79 31.50 -7.76
C GLU A 409 54.95 32.46 -8.09
N GLU A 410 55.19 32.74 -9.38
CA GLU A 410 56.17 33.73 -9.84
C GLU A 410 55.42 34.92 -10.44
N THR A 411 54.88 35.80 -9.58
CA THR A 411 54.94 37.27 -9.69
C THR A 411 53.93 37.91 -8.72
N ASN A 412 54.33 38.07 -7.47
CA ASN A 412 53.86 39.19 -6.64
C ASN A 412 54.90 39.52 -5.55
N LYS A 413 56.09 39.92 -6.00
CA LYS A 413 57.06 40.67 -5.18
C LYS A 413 57.17 42.09 -5.72
N ALA A 414 56.14 42.91 -5.52
CA ALA A 414 56.26 44.38 -5.55
C ALA A 414 54.93 45.03 -5.14
N ASN A 415 54.64 45.05 -3.83
CA ASN A 415 54.04 46.18 -3.12
C ASN A 415 53.54 45.73 -1.76
N GLU A 416 54.36 45.93 -0.72
CA GLU A 416 53.81 46.19 0.61
C GLU A 416 54.79 47.05 1.41
N HIS A 417 54.46 48.34 1.45
CA HIS A 417 54.94 49.29 2.44
C HIS A 417 53.98 49.22 3.63
N VAL A 418 54.52 48.87 4.81
CA VAL A 418 54.30 49.50 6.14
C VAL A 418 52.84 49.64 6.62
N VAL A 419 52.50 49.01 7.77
CA VAL A 419 52.11 49.65 9.06
C VAL A 419 51.52 48.63 10.06
N VAL A 420 52.27 48.43 11.15
CA VAL A 420 51.90 48.39 12.60
C VAL A 420 50.82 47.41 13.14
N GLN A 421 51.32 46.44 13.90
CA GLN A 421 50.93 45.88 15.22
C GLN A 421 49.53 46.17 15.82
N HIS A 422 48.86 45.10 16.29
CA HIS A 422 48.58 44.92 17.73
C HIS A 422 48.30 43.45 18.12
N ASN A 423 48.94 43.04 19.22
CA ASN A 423 48.82 41.74 19.90
C ASN A 423 47.55 41.63 20.75
N THR A 424 46.93 40.45 20.84
CA THR A 424 46.31 39.92 22.07
C THR A 424 46.21 38.38 22.02
N PRO A 425 46.51 37.63 23.11
CA PRO A 425 46.64 36.16 23.07
C PRO A 425 45.32 35.40 23.41
N PRO A 426 45.22 34.09 23.09
CA PRO A 426 44.07 33.26 23.42
C PRO A 426 44.16 32.63 24.82
N SER A 427 43.05 32.62 25.54
CA SER A 427 42.85 31.85 26.77
C SER A 427 42.50 30.39 26.45
N GLN A 428 43.27 29.48 27.01
CA GLN A 428 42.99 28.06 27.13
C GLN A 428 41.98 27.82 28.26
N THR A 429 41.04 26.90 28.07
CA THR A 429 40.30 26.29 29.18
C THR A 429 40.38 24.77 29.07
N VAL A 430 41.03 24.19 30.09
CA VAL A 430 41.13 22.77 30.42
C VAL A 430 40.12 22.50 31.55
N VAL A 431 39.26 21.49 31.41
CA VAL A 431 38.54 20.77 32.50
C VAL A 431 38.21 19.39 31.91
N SER A 432 38.97 18.32 32.17
CA SER A 432 39.13 17.49 33.37
C SER A 432 37.92 16.60 33.72
N THR A 433 38.29 15.40 34.16
CA THR A 433 37.58 14.13 34.30
C THR A 433 36.72 14.01 35.56
N ASP A 434 36.04 12.85 35.63
CA ASP A 434 35.47 12.16 36.80
C ASP A 434 34.08 12.70 37.23
N ASP A 435 33.05 11.89 37.50
CA ASP A 435 33.05 10.80 38.47
C ASP A 435 31.79 9.92 38.31
N SER A 436 31.96 8.63 38.59
CA SER A 436 30.85 7.70 38.90
C SER A 436 30.40 7.90 40.34
N PRO A 437 29.19 7.46 40.73
CA PRO A 437 29.21 6.32 41.66
C PRO A 437 28.10 5.30 41.44
N SER A 438 28.55 4.06 41.58
CA SER A 438 27.85 2.83 41.97
C SER A 438 26.82 3.00 43.09
N ARG A 439 25.67 2.31 42.99
CA ARG A 439 24.95 1.76 44.14
C ARG A 439 24.33 0.39 43.83
N ASN A 440 24.82 -0.60 44.57
CA ASN A 440 24.24 -1.91 44.79
C ASN A 440 22.95 -1.79 45.61
N LEU A 441 21.91 -2.56 45.25
CA LEU A 441 20.94 -3.11 46.21
C LEU A 441 20.50 -4.51 45.73
N ALA A 442 20.75 -5.48 46.60
CA ALA A 442 20.32 -6.88 46.53
C ALA A 442 18.93 -7.05 47.20
N PRO A 443 18.29 -8.23 47.10
CA PRO A 443 16.83 -8.36 47.05
C PRO A 443 16.19 -8.69 48.40
N SER A 444 14.93 -8.29 48.56
CA SER A 444 14.01 -8.79 49.59
C SER A 444 13.11 -9.89 49.00
N SER A 445 13.25 -11.09 49.53
CA SER A 445 12.27 -12.17 49.48
C SER A 445 11.04 -11.80 50.32
N ASP A 446 9.84 -12.10 49.82
CA ASP A 446 8.76 -12.56 50.68
C ASP A 446 7.72 -13.38 49.90
N ASP A 447 7.27 -14.42 50.59
CA ASP A 447 6.35 -15.47 50.21
C ASP A 447 4.95 -14.96 49.84
N SER A 448 4.34 -15.59 48.83
CA SER A 448 2.93 -15.97 48.94
C SER A 448 2.59 -17.10 47.97
N SER A 449 2.25 -18.24 48.57
CA SER A 449 1.70 -19.43 47.97
C SER A 449 0.22 -19.25 47.61
N THR A 450 -0.19 -19.70 46.42
CA THR A 450 -1.59 -20.08 46.14
C THR A 450 -1.63 -21.15 45.05
N VAL A 451 -1.82 -22.38 45.52
CA VAL A 451 -2.68 -23.49 45.06
C VAL A 451 -3.13 -23.49 43.59
N ALA A 452 -2.75 -24.57 42.91
CA ALA A 452 -3.30 -25.01 41.63
C ALA A 452 -4.58 -25.84 41.83
N GLU A 453 -5.61 -25.59 41.02
CA GLU A 453 -6.72 -26.51 40.77
C GLU A 453 -6.64 -27.03 39.33
N GLU A 454 -6.57 -28.36 39.18
CA GLU A 454 -6.89 -29.08 37.96
C GLU A 454 -8.41 -29.15 37.75
N PRO A 455 -8.92 -29.24 36.51
CA PRO A 455 -10.25 -29.76 36.26
C PRO A 455 -10.18 -31.16 35.64
N HIS A 456 -10.77 -32.13 36.34
CA HIS A 456 -11.26 -33.38 35.76
C HIS A 456 -12.78 -33.31 35.57
N LYS A 457 -13.24 -33.22 34.31
CA LYS A 457 -14.23 -34.10 33.67
C LYS A 457 -14.61 -33.60 32.28
#